data_AF-A0A937LI56-F1
#
_entry.id   AF-A0A937LI56-F1
#
_cell.length_a   1.000
_cell.length_b   1.000
_cell.length_c   1.000
_cell.angle_alpha   90.00
_cell.angle_beta   90.00
_cell.angle_gamma   90.00
#
_symmetry.space_group_name_H-M   'P 1'
#
loop_
_entity.id
_entity.type
_entity.pdbx_description
1 polymer ?
#
loop_
_entity_poly.entity_id
_entity_poly.type
_entity_poly.pdbx_seq_one_letter_code
_entity_poly.pdbx_strand_id
1 'polypeptide(L)' 'MSNVTLGLAGAIGHDPAAALFVDGELVAAVEEERLVRRKHAKEALPYLAA' A
#
# COMPACT_ATOMS: atom_id res chain seq x y z
N MET A 1 -2.00 2.91 -24.63
CA MET A 1 -1.52 2.05 -23.55
C MET A 1 -1.84 2.76 -22.25
N SER A 2 -2.41 2.06 -21.28
CA SER A 2 -2.70 2.65 -19.97
C SER A 2 -1.41 2.76 -19.15
N ASN A 3 -1.25 3.88 -18.45
CA ASN A 3 -0.18 4.08 -17.47
C ASN A 3 -0.61 3.48 -16.14
N VAL A 4 0.22 2.61 -15.56
CA VAL A 4 -0.06 1.93 -14.29
C VAL A 4 1.01 2.29 -13.28
N THR A 5 0.60 2.84 -12.14
CA THR A 5 1.50 3.28 -11.06
C THR A 5 1.17 2.54 -9.78
N LEU A 6 2.20 1.94 -9.15
CA LEU A 6 2.13 1.38 -7.80
C LEU A 6 2.75 2.36 -6.80
N GLY A 7 1.93 2.92 -5.92
CA GLY A 7 2.38 3.73 -4.78
C GLY A 7 2.64 2.85 -3.56
N LEU A 8 3.73 3.10 -2.85
CA LEU A 8 4.13 2.39 -1.64
C LEU A 8 4.34 3.38 -0.49
N ALA A 9 3.84 3.02 0.70
CA ALA A 9 4.01 3.77 1.94
C ALA A 9 4.71 2.91 3.02
N GLY A 10 5.15 3.55 4.10
CA GLY A 10 5.77 2.86 5.24
C GLY A 10 7.30 2.80 5.23
N ALA A 11 7.97 3.60 4.40
CA ALA A 11 9.45 3.62 4.30
C ALA A 11 10.17 3.94 5.63
N ILE A 12 9.47 4.58 6.58
CA ILE A 12 9.98 4.87 7.93
C ILE A 12 9.49 3.87 9.00
N GLY A 13 8.91 2.73 8.59
CA GLY A 13 8.50 1.65 9.48
C GLY A 13 7.16 1.84 10.20
N HIS A 14 6.29 2.74 9.72
CA HIS A 14 4.97 2.98 10.30
C HIS A 14 3.89 3.07 9.20
N ASP A 15 2.72 2.48 9.47
CA ASP A 15 1.56 2.43 8.56
C ASP A 15 1.93 2.10 7.09
N PRO A 16 2.58 0.95 6.82
CA PRO A 16 2.79 0.49 5.46
C PRO A 16 1.48 0.26 4.74
N ALA A 17 1.43 0.69 3.47
CA ALA A 17 0.26 0.60 2.61
C ALA A 17 0.70 0.58 1.14
N ALA A 18 -0.22 0.21 0.25
CA ALA A 18 -0.05 0.33 -1.19
C ALA A 18 -1.30 0.91 -1.87
N ALA A 19 -1.09 1.55 -3.03
CA ALA A 19 -2.15 2.10 -3.86
C ALA A 19 -1.87 1.86 -5.35
N LEU A 20 -2.89 1.43 -6.08
CA LEU A 20 -2.83 1.22 -7.53
C LEU A 20 -3.55 2.35 -8.25
N PHE A 21 -2.85 2.98 -9.19
CA PHE A 21 -3.43 3.97 -10.09
C PHE A 21 -3.41 3.47 -11.53
N VAL A 22 -4.47 3.74 -12.27
CA VAL A 22 -4.57 3.49 -13.71
C VAL A 22 -4.94 4.81 -14.38
N ASP A 23 -4.07 5.31 -15.27
CA ASP A 23 -4.25 6.57 -16.00
C ASP A 23 -4.54 7.78 -15.08
N GLY A 24 -3.95 7.77 -13.88
CA GLY A 24 -4.10 8.82 -12.87
C GLY A 24 -5.27 8.62 -11.89
N GLU A 25 -6.15 7.64 -12.15
CA GLU A 25 -7.29 7.33 -11.29
C GLU A 25 -6.92 6.28 -10.24
N LEU A 26 -7.34 6.50 -9.00
CA LEU A 26 -7.15 5.54 -7.91
C LEU A 26 -8.13 4.37 -8.06
N VAL A 27 -7.60 3.17 -8.30
CA VAL A 27 -8.44 1.97 -8.47
C VAL A 27 -8.48 1.07 -7.23
N ALA A 28 -7.41 1.07 -6.42
CA ALA A 28 -7.35 0.33 -5.17
C ALA A 28 -6.35 0.98 -4.20
N ALA A 29 -6.64 0.91 -2.91
CA ALA A 29 -5.70 1.25 -1.84
C ALA A 29 -5.99 0.39 -0.62
N VAL A 30 -4.95 -0.08 0.05
CA VAL A 30 -5.08 -0.86 1.28
C VAL A 30 -3.89 -0.65 2.20
N GLU A 31 -4.15 -0.53 3.50
CA GLU A 31 -3.12 -0.55 4.53
C GLU A 31 -2.79 -2.00 4.91
N GLU A 32 -1.51 -2.30 5.10
CA GLU A 32 -1.01 -3.62 5.47
C GLU A 32 -1.70 -4.14 6.75
N GLU A 33 -1.96 -3.25 7.72
CA GLU A 33 -2.59 -3.61 9.00
C GLU A 33 -3.98 -4.25 8.84
N ARG A 34 -4.69 -3.94 7.74
CA ARG A 34 -6.01 -4.54 7.46
C ARG A 34 -5.86 -6.02 7.10
N LEU A 35 -4.74 -6.41 6.51
CA LEU A 35 -4.44 -7.74 6.01
C LEU A 35 -3.70 -8.57 7.07
N VAL A 36 -2.65 -8.02 7.71
CA VAL A 36 -1.89 -8.72 8.76
C VAL A 36 -2.57 -8.68 10.13
N ARG A 37 -3.65 -7.90 10.28
CA ARG A 37 -4.44 -7.75 11.52
C ARG A 37 -3.62 -7.25 12.72
N ARG A 38 -2.55 -6.50 12.46
CA ARG A 38 -1.65 -5.92 13.46
C ARG A 38 -1.66 -4.39 13.33
N LYS A 39 -2.17 -3.71 14.35
CA LYS A 39 -2.29 -2.24 14.38
C LYS A 39 -0.96 -1.55 14.04
N HIS A 40 -1.01 -0.57 13.14
CA HIS A 40 0.08 0.20 12.53
C HIS A 40 1.10 -0.57 11.72
N ALA A 41 0.99 -1.90 11.68
CA ALA A 41 1.93 -2.81 11.04
C ALA A 41 3.40 -2.37 11.20
N LYS A 42 3.80 -1.94 12.40
CA LYS A 42 5.13 -1.35 12.66
C LYS A 42 6.26 -2.25 12.18
N GLU A 43 7.26 -1.67 11.52
CA GLU A 43 8.42 -2.37 10.96
C GLU A 43 8.08 -3.43 9.90
N ALA A 44 6.83 -3.48 9.40
CA ALA A 44 6.51 -4.29 8.22
C ALA A 44 6.75 -3.50 6.92
N LEU A 45 6.94 -4.25 5.85
CA LEU A 45 6.79 -3.76 4.48
C LEU A 45 5.32 -3.91 4.06
N PRO A 46 4.84 -3.16 3.05
CA PRO A 46 3.52 -3.34 2.47
C PRO A 46 3.47 -4.60 1.58
N TYR A 47 3.74 -5.78 2.15
CA TYR A 47 3.92 -7.03 1.40
C TYR A 47 2.59 -7.65 0.98
N LEU A 48 1.58 -7.68 1.85
CA LEU A 48 0.25 -8.16 1.49
C LEU A 48 -0.55 -7.07 0.76
N ALA A 49 -0.23 -5.81 0.99
CA ALA A 49 -0.91 -4.67 0.39
C ALA A 49 -0.54 -4.44 -1.09
N ALA A 50 0.71 -4.76 -1.49
CA ALA A 50 1.24 -4.54 -2.85
C ALA A 50 0.93 -5.71 -3.79
#